data_AF-A0A7W1M2R7-F1
#
_entry.id   AF-A0A7W1M2R7-F1
#
_cell.length_a   1.000
_cell.length_b   1.000
_cell.length_c   1.000
_cell.angle_alpha   90.00
_cell.angle_beta   90.00
_cell.angle_gamma   90.00
#
_symmetry.space_group_name_H-M   'P 1'
#
loop_
_entity.id
_entity.type
_entity.pdbx_description
1 polymer ?
#
loop_
_entity_poly.entity_id
_entity_poly.type
_entity_poly.pdbx_seq_one_letter_code
_entity_poly.pdbx_strand_id
1 'polypeptide(L)'
;MNALRRHLTYANLAATLALLFAMSGGALAASHYLINSTHQISPRVLRHLKGNRGPRGAAGIQGIAIQGPGGAPGNKGQRGEPGQPGPVLSTLPSGASESGVYGLATPNEAVGGVLKQSISFRLGLSAVIAPANIEYTPSATPTTNCKGPGQAVRGFLCIYSAGATGVDPPVVFESEDSAGTKGTGRVGFTLEWKVTAANAGDVGSYTVSAQ
;
A
#
# COMPACT_ATOMS: atom_id res chain seq x y z
N MET A 1 -24.14 43.63 32.56
CA MET A 1 -23.39 42.34 32.58
C MET A 1 -23.74 41.60 33.86
N ASN A 2 -23.88 40.26 33.81
CA ASN A 2 -24.11 39.31 34.93
C ASN A 2 -25.55 39.02 35.41
N ALA A 3 -26.32 38.24 34.63
CA ALA A 3 -27.39 37.42 35.21
C ALA A 3 -27.62 36.05 34.50
N LEU A 4 -27.08 35.82 33.30
CA LEU A 4 -27.27 34.57 32.56
C LEU A 4 -26.23 33.47 32.84
N ARG A 5 -25.19 33.73 33.64
CA ARG A 5 -24.10 32.76 33.92
C ARG A 5 -24.32 31.88 35.17
N ARG A 6 -25.50 31.92 35.81
CA ARG A 6 -25.75 31.22 37.09
C ARG A 6 -26.75 30.06 37.06
N HIS A 7 -27.30 29.68 35.90
CA HIS A 7 -28.31 28.60 35.82
C HIS A 7 -27.84 27.33 35.08
N LEU A 8 -26.60 27.31 34.58
CA LEU A 8 -25.95 26.08 34.10
C LEU A 8 -25.28 25.38 35.28
N THR A 9 -26.10 24.76 36.13
CA THR A 9 -25.57 23.82 37.13
C THR A 9 -25.10 22.56 36.41
N TYR A 10 -24.03 21.95 36.92
CA TYR A 10 -23.52 20.68 36.39
C TYR A 10 -24.62 19.60 36.30
N ALA A 11 -25.59 19.66 37.22
CA ALA A 11 -26.78 18.82 37.22
C ALA A 11 -27.63 18.96 35.94
N ASN A 12 -27.87 20.18 35.46
CA ASN A 12 -28.64 20.40 34.23
C ASN A 12 -27.89 19.92 32.98
N LEU A 13 -26.55 20.04 32.99
CA LEU A 13 -25.69 19.56 31.91
C LEU A 13 -25.64 18.03 31.85
N ALA A 14 -25.48 17.38 33.01
CA ALA A 14 -25.52 15.93 33.11
C ALA A 14 -26.91 15.38 32.76
N ALA A 15 -27.99 16.04 33.19
CA ALA A 15 -29.35 15.62 32.89
C ALA A 15 -29.68 15.73 31.39
N THR A 16 -29.25 16.79 30.72
CA THR A 16 -29.47 16.96 29.27
C THR A 16 -28.65 15.98 28.45
N LEU A 17 -27.40 15.71 28.84
CA LEU A 17 -26.59 14.66 28.21
C LEU A 17 -27.18 13.27 28.44
N ALA A 18 -27.60 12.95 29.67
CA ALA A 18 -28.24 11.68 29.99
C ALA A 18 -29.53 11.47 29.19
N LEU A 19 -30.35 12.51 29.03
CA LEU A 19 -31.56 12.46 28.21
C LEU A 19 -31.23 12.26 26.72
N LEU A 20 -30.19 12.93 26.20
CA LEU A 20 -29.74 12.75 24.82
C LEU A 20 -29.26 11.31 24.57
N PHE A 21 -28.47 10.73 25.48
CA PHE A 21 -28.01 9.34 25.39
C PHE A 21 -29.14 8.32 25.57
N ALA A 22 -30.11 8.59 26.47
CA ALA A 22 -31.28 7.73 26.65
C ALA A 22 -32.18 7.69 25.40
N MET A 23 -32.37 8.83 24.71
CA MET A 23 -33.17 8.89 23.50
C MET A 23 -32.44 8.35 22.25
N SER A 24 -31.12 8.46 22.18
CA SER A 24 -30.34 7.98 21.02
C SER A 24 -30.01 6.47 21.08
N GLY A 25 -30.12 5.82 22.24
CA GLY A 25 -29.89 4.38 22.39
C GLY A 25 -30.97 3.48 21.78
N GLY A 26 -32.19 3.98 21.57
CA GLY A 26 -33.33 3.16 21.11
C GLY A 26 -33.45 2.97 19.59
N ALA A 27 -32.78 3.82 18.79
CA ALA A 27 -33.00 3.88 17.35
C ALA A 27 -31.98 3.09 16.49
N LEU A 28 -30.89 2.58 17.09
CA LEU A 28 -29.86 1.80 16.39
C LEU A 28 -30.14 0.30 16.33
N ALA A 29 -31.17 -0.20 17.02
CA ALA A 29 -31.47 -1.62 17.11
C ALA A 29 -32.68 -2.09 16.27
N ALA A 30 -33.43 -1.18 15.65
CA ALA A 30 -34.68 -1.51 14.94
C ALA A 30 -34.54 -1.65 13.40
N SER A 31 -33.32 -1.54 12.85
CA SER A 31 -33.09 -1.65 11.39
C SER A 31 -32.34 -2.92 10.97
N HIS A 32 -31.92 -3.76 11.91
CA HIS A 32 -31.24 -5.01 11.59
C HIS A 32 -32.15 -6.19 11.87
N TYR A 33 -32.91 -6.56 10.83
CA TYR A 33 -33.28 -7.91 10.38
C TYR A 33 -34.53 -7.84 9.49
N LEU A 34 -34.52 -6.92 8.50
CA LEU A 34 -35.30 -7.13 7.28
C LEU A 34 -34.60 -8.23 6.49
N ILE A 35 -35.02 -9.47 6.71
CA ILE A 35 -34.58 -10.61 5.92
C ILE A 35 -35.11 -10.41 4.49
N ASN A 36 -34.32 -9.77 3.63
CA ASN A 36 -34.70 -9.54 2.23
C ASN A 36 -34.39 -10.77 1.35
N SER A 37 -33.73 -11.79 1.90
CA SER A 37 -33.35 -13.00 1.17
C SER A 37 -33.25 -14.22 2.08
N THR A 38 -33.73 -15.36 1.58
CA THR A 38 -33.67 -16.67 2.27
C THR A 38 -32.24 -17.14 2.54
N HIS A 39 -31.24 -16.58 1.86
CA HIS A 39 -29.82 -16.88 2.11
C HIS A 39 -29.31 -16.30 3.43
N GLN A 40 -30.03 -15.34 4.03
CA GLN A 40 -29.71 -14.76 5.34
C GLN A 40 -30.29 -15.59 6.49
N ILE A 41 -31.13 -16.58 6.20
CA ILE A 41 -31.71 -17.50 7.18
C ILE A 41 -30.79 -18.71 7.30
N SER A 42 -30.45 -19.11 8.53
CA SER A 42 -29.62 -20.30 8.72
C SER A 42 -30.26 -21.56 8.08
N PRO A 43 -29.48 -22.45 7.45
CA PRO A 43 -30.00 -23.66 6.83
C PRO A 43 -30.71 -24.62 7.81
N ARG A 44 -30.48 -24.50 9.11
CA ARG A 44 -31.21 -25.27 10.14
C ARG A 44 -32.65 -24.80 10.29
N VAL A 45 -32.88 -23.48 10.26
CA VAL A 45 -34.22 -22.90 10.38
C VAL A 45 -35.02 -23.11 9.10
N LEU A 46 -34.40 -22.94 7.93
CA LEU A 46 -35.02 -23.27 6.64
C LEU A 46 -35.53 -24.72 6.56
N ARG A 47 -34.81 -25.67 7.17
CA ARG A 47 -35.23 -27.07 7.25
C ARG A 47 -36.43 -27.29 8.18
N HIS A 48 -36.53 -26.53 9.28
CA HIS A 48 -37.67 -26.60 10.18
C HIS A 48 -38.93 -25.92 9.61
N LEU A 49 -38.76 -24.89 8.76
CA LEU A 49 -39.86 -24.20 8.11
C LEU A 49 -40.39 -24.92 6.86
N LYS A 50 -39.59 -25.82 6.27
CA LYS A 50 -40.02 -26.60 5.11
C LYS A 50 -40.96 -27.72 5.58
N GLY A 51 -42.27 -27.47 5.46
CA GLY A 51 -43.29 -28.47 5.77
C GLY A 51 -43.08 -29.77 5.00
N ASN A 52 -43.51 -30.88 5.60
CA ASN A 52 -43.44 -32.20 4.99
C ASN A 52 -44.23 -32.19 3.67
N ARG A 53 -43.58 -32.66 2.60
CA ARG A 53 -44.21 -32.84 1.28
C ARG A 53 -45.46 -33.71 1.46
N GLY A 54 -46.61 -33.23 0.95
CA GLY A 54 -47.85 -34.00 0.99
C GLY A 54 -47.70 -35.38 0.34
N PRO A 55 -48.58 -36.33 0.67
CA PRO A 55 -48.52 -37.69 0.15
C PRO A 55 -48.47 -37.66 -1.38
N ARG A 56 -47.60 -38.50 -1.94
CA ARG A 56 -47.46 -38.66 -3.39
C ARG A 56 -48.80 -39.17 -3.95
N GLY A 57 -49.33 -38.48 -4.96
CA GLY A 57 -50.51 -38.96 -5.70
C GLY A 57 -50.29 -40.40 -6.21
N ALA A 58 -51.39 -41.14 -6.35
CA ALA A 58 -51.37 -42.54 -6.78
C ALA A 58 -50.48 -42.73 -8.02
N ALA A 59 -49.67 -43.79 -8.01
CA ALA A 59 -48.78 -44.11 -9.12
C ALA A 59 -49.63 -44.42 -10.36
N GLY A 60 -49.35 -43.72 -11.47
CA GLY A 60 -49.85 -44.12 -12.78
C GLY A 60 -49.29 -45.49 -13.16
N ILE A 61 -50.08 -46.24 -13.94
CA ILE A 61 -49.77 -47.57 -14.47
C ILE A 61 -48.35 -47.61 -15.06
N GLN A 62 -47.57 -48.59 -14.62
CA GLN A 62 -46.14 -48.73 -14.90
C GLN A 62 -45.95 -49.12 -16.38
N GLY A 63 -45.49 -48.18 -17.20
CA GLY A 63 -44.94 -48.48 -18.52
C GLY A 63 -43.61 -49.25 -18.36
N ILE A 64 -43.44 -50.32 -19.13
CA ILE A 64 -42.25 -51.17 -19.13
C ILE A 64 -41.07 -50.32 -19.61
N ALA A 65 -40.18 -49.91 -18.70
CA ALA A 65 -38.95 -49.19 -19.04
C ALA A 65 -37.79 -50.18 -19.10
N ILE A 66 -37.24 -50.38 -20.29
CA ILE A 66 -35.99 -51.10 -20.50
C ILE A 66 -34.86 -50.15 -20.08
N GLN A 67 -34.10 -50.50 -19.04
CA GLN A 67 -32.97 -49.69 -18.59
C GLN A 67 -31.86 -49.74 -19.66
N GLY A 68 -31.58 -48.61 -20.30
CA GLY A 68 -30.46 -48.50 -21.24
C GLY A 68 -29.09 -48.63 -20.54
N PRO A 69 -28.03 -49.06 -21.25
CA PRO A 69 -26.70 -49.17 -20.68
C PRO A 69 -26.20 -47.82 -20.15
N GLY A 70 -25.48 -47.84 -19.03
CA GLY A 70 -24.94 -46.63 -18.40
C GLY A 70 -23.98 -45.88 -19.34
N GLY A 71 -24.10 -44.55 -19.38
CA GLY A 71 -23.24 -43.70 -20.21
C GLY A 71 -21.76 -43.83 -19.82
N ALA A 72 -20.88 -43.77 -20.83
CA ALA A 72 -19.44 -43.84 -20.61
C ALA A 72 -18.95 -42.70 -19.69
N PRO A 73 -17.91 -42.94 -18.86
CA PRO A 73 -17.31 -41.89 -18.04
C PRO A 73 -16.85 -40.70 -18.89
N GLY A 74 -17.12 -39.48 -18.42
CA GLY A 74 -16.71 -38.26 -19.11
C GLY A 74 -15.19 -38.13 -19.22
N ASN A 75 -14.71 -37.54 -20.32
CA ASN A 75 -13.29 -37.29 -20.54
C ASN A 75 -12.70 -36.43 -19.41
N LYS A 76 -11.47 -36.74 -18.97
CA LYS A 76 -10.73 -35.87 -18.03
C LYS A 76 -10.59 -34.47 -18.65
N GLY A 77 -10.86 -33.45 -17.85
CA GLY A 77 -10.70 -32.05 -18.25
C GLY A 77 -9.28 -31.75 -18.71
N GLN A 78 -9.15 -30.85 -19.69
CA GLN A 78 -7.85 -30.40 -20.17
C GLN A 78 -7.07 -29.72 -19.03
N ARG A 79 -5.74 -29.89 -19.03
CA ARG A 79 -4.86 -29.16 -18.11
C ARG A 79 -5.04 -27.66 -18.36
N GLY A 80 -5.20 -26.87 -17.29
CA GLY A 80 -5.26 -25.41 -17.41
C GLY A 80 -4.02 -24.84 -18.09
N GLU A 81 -4.17 -23.70 -18.77
CA GLU A 81 -3.05 -23.02 -19.40
C GLU A 81 -1.98 -22.62 -18.36
N PRO A 82 -0.69 -22.62 -18.74
CA PRO A 82 0.35 -22.04 -17.90
C PRO A 82 0.00 -20.59 -17.49
N GLY A 83 0.30 -20.23 -16.25
CA GLY A 83 0.11 -18.85 -15.78
C GLY A 83 0.95 -17.87 -16.61
N GLN A 84 0.45 -16.64 -16.79
CA GLN A 84 1.21 -15.60 -17.47
C GLN A 84 2.57 -15.35 -16.76
N PRO A 85 3.66 -15.12 -17.50
CA PRO A 85 4.90 -14.63 -16.92
C PRO A 85 4.63 -13.40 -16.04
N GLY A 86 5.28 -13.33 -14.87
CA GLY A 86 5.16 -12.18 -13.98
C GLY A 86 5.62 -10.87 -14.67
N PRO A 87 5.21 -9.70 -14.15
CA PRO A 87 5.56 -8.42 -14.77
C PRO A 87 7.08 -8.25 -14.86
N VAL A 88 7.58 -8.08 -16.07
CA VAL A 88 8.89 -7.46 -16.34
C VAL A 88 8.89 -6.07 -15.67
N LEU A 89 10.01 -5.62 -15.09
CA LEU A 89 10.14 -4.27 -14.50
C LEU A 89 9.44 -3.25 -15.41
N SER A 90 8.29 -2.75 -14.96
CA SER A 90 7.52 -1.82 -15.77
C SER A 90 8.17 -0.45 -15.70
N THR A 91 8.08 0.30 -16.80
CA THR A 91 8.67 1.64 -16.86
C THR A 91 7.81 2.63 -16.09
N LEU A 92 8.44 3.46 -15.25
CA LEU A 92 7.79 4.56 -14.56
C LEU A 92 7.23 5.54 -15.60
N PRO A 93 5.91 5.81 -15.61
CA PRO A 93 5.32 6.71 -16.59
C PRO A 93 5.94 8.09 -16.53
N SER A 94 6.06 8.73 -17.68
CA SER A 94 6.62 10.07 -17.82
C SER A 94 5.90 11.08 -16.91
N GLY A 95 6.67 11.84 -16.12
CA GLY A 95 6.13 12.77 -15.12
C GLY A 95 5.60 12.13 -13.83
N ALA A 96 5.53 10.81 -13.73
CA ALA A 96 5.27 10.14 -12.46
C ALA A 96 6.53 10.16 -11.58
N SER A 97 6.31 10.15 -10.27
CA SER A 97 7.38 10.13 -9.29
C SER A 97 7.39 8.83 -8.50
N GLU A 98 8.57 8.35 -8.18
CA GLU A 98 8.80 7.32 -7.19
C GLU A 98 9.54 7.91 -5.99
N SER A 99 9.18 7.49 -4.78
CA SER A 99 9.91 7.86 -3.57
C SER A 99 10.22 6.65 -2.71
N GLY A 100 11.30 6.74 -1.95
CA GLY A 100 11.70 5.75 -0.97
C GLY A 100 12.54 6.37 0.14
N VAL A 101 12.91 5.53 1.11
CA VAL A 101 13.78 5.91 2.22
C VAL A 101 15.16 5.32 2.01
N TYR A 102 16.16 5.99 2.57
CA TYR A 102 17.52 5.48 2.66
C TYR A 102 18.02 5.68 4.08
N GLY A 103 19.04 4.92 4.44
CA GLY A 103 19.59 4.99 5.77
C GLY A 103 20.75 4.03 5.93
N LEU A 104 21.86 4.59 6.41
CA LEU A 104 23.04 3.83 6.78
C LEU A 104 23.77 4.57 7.90
N ALA A 105 24.41 3.81 8.76
CA ALA A 105 25.31 4.35 9.77
C ALA A 105 26.36 3.31 10.12
N THR A 106 27.53 3.80 10.52
CA THR A 106 28.64 2.99 11.01
C THR A 106 29.20 3.63 12.27
N PRO A 107 29.45 2.85 13.34
CA PRO A 107 30.13 3.40 14.51
C PRO A 107 31.61 3.70 14.22
N ASN A 108 32.27 2.92 13.36
CA ASN A 108 33.73 2.83 13.30
C ASN A 108 34.33 2.68 11.88
N GLU A 109 33.74 3.30 10.85
CA GLU A 109 34.49 3.42 9.58
C GLU A 109 35.69 4.35 9.75
N ALA A 110 36.79 4.00 9.08
CA ALA A 110 37.97 4.86 9.07
C ALA A 110 37.65 6.19 8.38
N VAL A 111 38.15 7.31 8.94
CA VAL A 111 38.09 8.61 8.27
C VAL A 111 38.79 8.50 6.91
N GLY A 112 38.13 8.99 5.86
CA GLY A 112 38.55 8.82 4.47
C GLY A 112 38.02 7.56 3.79
N GLY A 113 37.39 6.64 4.54
CA GLY A 113 36.61 5.52 4.01
C GLY A 113 35.33 5.97 3.33
N VAL A 114 34.59 5.01 2.77
CA VAL A 114 33.35 5.27 2.05
C VAL A 114 32.21 4.41 2.57
N LEU A 115 31.04 5.02 2.65
CA LEU A 115 29.79 4.35 2.94
C LEU A 115 28.96 4.30 1.67
N LYS A 116 28.47 3.12 1.28
CA LYS A 116 27.67 2.95 0.07
C LYS A 116 26.32 2.31 0.38
N GLN A 117 25.27 2.81 -0.27
CA GLN A 117 23.95 2.18 -0.27
C GLN A 117 23.37 2.20 -1.67
N SER A 118 23.07 1.01 -2.20
CA SER A 118 22.36 0.86 -3.46
C SER A 118 20.85 0.88 -3.22
N ILE A 119 20.15 1.59 -4.10
CA ILE A 119 18.71 1.79 -4.07
C ILE A 119 18.16 1.33 -5.42
N SER A 120 17.21 0.41 -5.38
CA SER A 120 16.47 -0.04 -6.57
C SER A 120 15.15 0.72 -6.69
N PHE A 121 14.81 1.08 -7.92
CA PHE A 121 13.48 1.58 -8.25
C PHE A 121 12.49 0.42 -8.32
N ARG A 122 11.26 0.65 -7.88
CA ARG A 122 10.14 -0.28 -8.07
C ARG A 122 9.75 -0.35 -9.54
N LEU A 123 9.75 0.80 -10.22
CA LEU A 123 9.53 0.91 -11.65
C LEU A 123 10.77 1.52 -12.30
N GLY A 124 11.26 0.88 -13.37
CA GLY A 124 12.46 1.37 -14.06
C GLY A 124 12.22 2.70 -14.76
N LEU A 125 13.23 3.56 -14.86
CA LEU A 125 13.13 4.82 -15.59
C LEU A 125 13.22 4.57 -17.11
N SER A 126 12.46 5.39 -17.87
CA SER A 126 12.53 5.42 -19.34
C SER A 126 13.84 6.01 -19.86
N ALA A 127 14.55 6.78 -19.03
CA ALA A 127 15.87 7.35 -19.27
C ALA A 127 16.61 7.56 -17.94
N VAL A 128 17.95 7.54 -17.98
CA VAL A 128 18.80 7.83 -16.83
C VAL A 128 18.68 9.31 -16.42
N ILE A 129 18.85 9.61 -15.13
CA ILE A 129 18.95 10.99 -14.64
C ILE A 129 20.44 11.37 -14.60
N ALA A 130 20.80 12.38 -15.40
CA ALA A 130 22.16 12.88 -15.47
C ALA A 130 22.56 13.58 -14.15
N PRO A 131 23.86 13.60 -13.79
CA PRO A 131 24.34 14.24 -12.55
C PRO A 131 23.89 15.68 -12.34
N ALA A 132 23.70 16.45 -13.42
CA ALA A 132 23.25 17.84 -13.36
C ALA A 132 21.81 18.00 -12.82
N ASN A 133 21.01 16.93 -12.86
CA ASN A 133 19.63 16.89 -12.38
C ASN A 133 19.49 16.10 -11.08
N ILE A 134 20.59 15.96 -10.34
CA ILE A 134 20.61 15.29 -9.05
C ILE A 134 20.93 16.33 -7.99
N GLU A 135 20.07 16.44 -6.99
CA GLU A 135 20.25 17.37 -5.89
C GLU A 135 20.20 16.64 -4.56
N TYR A 136 21.19 16.93 -3.71
CA TYR A 136 21.20 16.55 -2.30
C TYR A 136 20.91 17.80 -1.46
N THR A 137 19.88 17.74 -0.62
CA THR A 137 19.46 18.87 0.21
C THR A 137 18.96 18.38 1.57
N PRO A 138 19.10 19.16 2.66
CA PRO A 138 18.38 18.88 3.89
C PRO A 138 16.86 18.86 3.65
N SER A 139 16.16 17.92 4.28
CA SER A 139 14.71 17.73 4.13
C SER A 139 13.88 18.97 4.48
N ALA A 140 14.41 19.83 5.36
CA ALA A 140 13.79 21.07 5.81
C ALA A 140 14.17 22.30 4.95
N THR A 141 14.98 22.13 3.90
CA THR A 141 15.47 23.23 3.04
C THR A 141 15.03 22.99 1.59
N PRO A 142 13.88 23.58 1.17
CA PRO A 142 13.41 23.48 -0.20
C PRO A 142 14.37 24.15 -1.18
N THR A 143 14.58 23.53 -2.33
CA THR A 143 15.25 24.12 -3.50
C THR A 143 14.25 24.31 -4.64
N THR A 144 14.73 24.88 -5.75
CA THR A 144 13.93 25.05 -6.96
C THR A 144 13.39 23.71 -7.49
N ASN A 145 14.23 22.67 -7.48
CA ASN A 145 13.88 21.36 -8.05
C ASN A 145 13.42 20.35 -6.99
N CYS A 146 13.83 20.56 -5.73
CA CYS A 146 13.58 19.69 -4.60
C CYS A 146 12.83 20.42 -3.49
N LYS A 147 11.50 20.47 -3.63
CA LYS A 147 10.62 21.24 -2.74
C LYS A 147 10.39 20.58 -1.38
N GLY A 148 10.78 19.32 -1.22
CA GLY A 148 10.66 18.55 0.02
C GLY A 148 10.40 17.07 -0.24
N PRO A 149 10.50 16.21 0.79
CA PRO A 149 10.28 14.77 0.67
C PRO A 149 9.00 14.42 -0.10
N GLY A 150 9.09 13.51 -1.06
CA GLY A 150 7.98 13.13 -1.93
C GLY A 150 7.82 14.02 -3.17
N GLN A 151 8.64 15.05 -3.33
CA GLN A 151 8.57 15.97 -4.47
C GLN A 151 9.90 15.99 -5.22
N ALA A 152 9.86 15.93 -6.54
CA ALA A 152 10.98 16.26 -7.41
C ALA A 152 10.42 16.81 -8.71
N VAL A 153 11.01 17.87 -9.25
CA VAL A 153 10.65 18.34 -10.59
C VAL A 153 10.88 17.21 -11.60
N ARG A 154 10.07 17.17 -12.66
CA ARG A 154 10.19 16.19 -13.74
C ARG A 154 11.64 16.10 -14.23
N GLY A 155 12.17 14.87 -14.30
CA GLY A 155 13.54 14.63 -14.74
C GLY A 155 14.63 14.90 -13.70
N PHE A 156 14.27 15.06 -12.42
CA PHE A 156 15.21 15.20 -11.31
C PHE A 156 15.15 14.00 -10.36
N LEU A 157 16.30 13.75 -9.72
CA LEU A 157 16.41 12.95 -8.51
C LEU A 157 16.76 13.89 -7.35
N CYS A 158 15.88 13.96 -6.38
CA CYS A 158 16.07 14.70 -5.14
C CYS A 158 16.38 13.73 -4.00
N ILE A 159 17.47 13.99 -3.29
CA ILE A 159 17.89 13.25 -2.11
C ILE A 159 17.75 14.20 -0.91
N TYR A 160 16.85 13.84 -0.01
CA TYR A 160 16.48 14.61 1.17
C TYR A 160 17.12 14.00 2.41
N SER A 161 18.18 14.62 2.91
CA SER A 161 18.80 14.19 4.18
C SER A 161 17.96 14.65 5.36
N ALA A 162 17.65 13.74 6.27
CA ALA A 162 17.00 14.03 7.55
C ALA A 162 18.03 14.21 8.68
N GLY A 163 19.27 13.72 8.50
CA GLY A 163 20.33 13.86 9.49
C GLY A 163 21.62 13.19 9.06
N ALA A 164 22.48 13.92 8.36
CA ALA A 164 23.85 13.50 8.08
C ALA A 164 24.78 13.83 9.25
N THR A 165 25.62 12.87 9.66
CA THR A 165 26.65 13.05 10.69
C THR A 165 27.95 12.41 10.20
N GLY A 166 29.07 13.10 10.37
CA GLY A 166 30.39 12.54 10.08
C GLY A 166 30.61 12.09 8.63
N VAL A 167 29.89 12.68 7.66
CA VAL A 167 30.01 12.40 6.24
C VAL A 167 29.93 13.68 5.39
N ASP A 168 30.60 13.68 4.24
CA ASP A 168 30.36 14.67 3.18
C ASP A 168 29.06 14.35 2.40
N PRO A 169 28.44 15.31 1.70
CA PRO A 169 27.32 15.04 0.80
C PRO A 169 27.61 13.87 -0.17
N PRO A 170 26.61 13.01 -0.43
CA PRO A 170 26.84 11.83 -1.24
C PRO A 170 27.08 12.16 -2.71
N VAL A 171 27.91 11.34 -3.35
CA VAL A 171 27.95 11.23 -4.81
C VAL A 171 27.00 10.13 -5.25
N VAL A 172 26.27 10.37 -6.34
CA VAL A 172 25.36 9.38 -6.94
C VAL A 172 26.02 8.70 -8.11
N PHE A 173 26.04 7.37 -8.06
CA PHE A 173 26.61 6.52 -9.09
C PHE A 173 25.55 5.62 -9.73
N GLU A 174 25.73 5.37 -11.03
CA GLU A 174 24.93 4.41 -11.76
C GLU A 174 25.19 3.01 -11.21
N SER A 175 24.16 2.35 -10.70
CA SER A 175 24.27 1.03 -10.06
C SER A 175 24.45 -0.11 -11.06
N GLU A 176 24.19 0.14 -12.35
CA GLU A 176 24.27 -0.84 -13.44
C GLU A 176 25.62 -0.81 -14.16
N ASP A 177 26.44 0.21 -13.90
CA ASP A 177 27.72 0.43 -14.55
C ASP A 177 28.89 0.19 -13.60
N SER A 178 29.72 -0.79 -13.95
CA SER A 178 30.95 -1.10 -13.22
C SER A 178 32.03 -0.02 -13.38
N ALA A 179 31.90 0.89 -14.35
CA ALA A 179 32.86 1.97 -14.57
C ALA A 179 32.69 3.16 -13.59
N GLY A 180 31.67 3.14 -12.73
CA GLY A 180 31.45 4.19 -11.74
C GLY A 180 30.97 5.50 -12.38
N THR A 181 30.18 5.42 -13.45
CA THR A 181 29.55 6.58 -14.06
C THR A 181 28.68 7.30 -13.03
N LYS A 182 28.80 8.64 -12.96
CA LYS A 182 27.96 9.46 -12.10
C LYS A 182 26.57 9.59 -12.71
N GLY A 183 25.54 9.54 -11.87
CA GLY A 183 24.14 9.64 -12.30
C GLY A 183 23.31 8.50 -11.73
N THR A 184 22.08 8.35 -12.22
CA THR A 184 21.27 7.17 -11.94
C THR A 184 21.38 6.15 -13.06
N GLY A 185 21.12 4.89 -12.75
CA GLY A 185 20.73 3.90 -13.73
C GLY A 185 19.24 4.00 -14.10
N ARG A 186 18.77 3.04 -14.89
CA ARG A 186 17.36 2.82 -15.19
C ARG A 186 16.66 2.04 -14.10
N VAL A 187 17.36 1.20 -13.36
CA VAL A 187 16.74 0.34 -12.31
C VAL A 187 17.10 0.77 -10.90
N GLY A 188 17.94 1.78 -10.73
CA GLY A 188 18.37 2.24 -9.43
C GLY A 188 19.53 3.22 -9.48
N PHE A 189 20.12 3.46 -8.31
CA PHE A 189 21.35 4.23 -8.15
C PHE A 189 22.07 3.81 -6.87
N THR A 190 23.34 4.19 -6.74
CA THR A 190 24.11 4.00 -5.51
C THR A 190 24.48 5.37 -4.94
N LEU A 191 24.23 5.55 -3.65
CA LEU A 191 24.71 6.68 -2.88
C LEU A 191 26.05 6.31 -2.25
N GLU A 192 27.04 7.19 -2.37
CA GLU A 192 28.35 7.04 -1.77
C GLU A 192 28.70 8.29 -0.96
N TRP A 193 28.90 8.11 0.35
CA TRP A 193 29.36 9.16 1.25
C TRP A 193 30.82 8.93 1.61
N LYS A 194 31.59 10.02 1.67
CA LYS A 194 32.94 9.99 2.24
C LYS A 194 32.86 10.21 3.75
N VAL A 195 33.51 9.34 4.51
CA VAL A 195 33.55 9.40 5.98
C VAL A 195 34.50 10.48 6.44
N THR A 196 34.01 11.42 7.27
CA THR A 196 34.78 12.54 7.81
C THR A 196 34.99 12.46 9.33
N ALA A 197 34.18 11.67 10.05
CA ALA A 197 34.33 11.44 11.48
C ALA A 197 33.78 10.06 11.92
N ALA A 198 34.03 9.67 13.17
CA ALA A 198 33.40 8.49 13.78
C ALA A 198 31.87 8.65 13.91
N ASN A 199 31.14 7.55 14.05
CA ASN A 199 29.67 7.54 14.04
C ASN A 199 29.08 8.17 12.76
N ALA A 200 29.71 7.89 11.62
CA ALA A 200 29.30 8.40 10.32
C ALA A 200 27.99 7.77 9.85
N GLY A 201 27.12 8.57 9.26
CA GLY A 201 25.87 8.07 8.72
C GLY A 201 25.01 9.18 8.12
N ASP A 202 24.03 8.76 7.35
CA ASP A 202 22.98 9.63 6.85
C ASP A 202 21.69 8.79 6.74
N VAL A 203 20.58 9.44 7.03
CA VAL A 203 19.24 8.87 6.91
C VAL A 203 18.36 9.89 6.24
N GLY A 204 17.44 9.43 5.41
CA GLY A 204 16.63 10.35 4.64
C GLY A 204 15.66 9.67 3.69
N SER A 205 15.25 10.42 2.69
CA SER A 205 14.38 9.94 1.61
C SER A 205 14.90 10.40 0.27
N TYR A 206 14.44 9.74 -0.79
CA TYR A 206 14.64 10.20 -2.14
C TYR A 206 13.30 10.31 -2.86
N THR A 207 13.25 11.20 -3.84
CA THR A 207 12.18 11.26 -4.83
C THR A 207 12.80 11.40 -6.21
N VAL A 208 12.44 10.51 -7.12
CA VAL A 208 12.80 10.58 -8.54
C VAL A 208 11.55 10.82 -9.35
N SER A 209 11.62 11.71 -10.34
CA SER A 209 10.51 11.97 -11.27
C SER A 209 10.95 11.66 -12.69
N ALA A 210 10.21 10.77 -13.38
CA ALA A 210 10.54 10.37 -14.75
C ALA A 210 10.50 11.56 -15.72
N GLN A 211 11.40 11.55 -16.71
CA GLN A 211 11.52 12.59 -17.74
C GLN A 211 10.35 12.64 -18.72
#